data_AF-A0A7W0U3E3-F1
#
_entry.id   AF-A0A7W0U3E3-F1
#
_cell.length_a   1.000
_cell.length_b   1.000
_cell.length_c   1.000
_cell.angle_alpha   90.00
_cell.angle_beta   90.00
_cell.angle_gamma   90.00
#
_symmetry.space_group_name_H-M   'P 1'
#
loop_
_entity.id
_entity.type
_entity.pdbx_description
1 polymer ?
#
loop_
_entity_poly.entity_id
_entity_poly.type
_entity_poly.pdbx_seq_one_letter_code
_entity_poly.pdbx_strand_id
1 'polypeptide(L)' 'MTGPQQSYLSTLAQEAGVDVPEGLTKAQASKMIDELQAKRGRGR' A
#
# COMPACT_ATOMS: atom_id res chain seq x y z
N MET A 1 -6.32 -7.73 -6.19
CA MET A 1 -4.97 -7.77 -5.61
C MET A 1 -4.07 -8.66 -6.46
N THR A 2 -2.80 -8.33 -6.66
CA THR A 2 -1.78 -9.34 -7.03
C THR A 2 -0.97 -9.71 -5.78
N GLY A 3 -0.42 -10.93 -5.73
CA GLY A 3 0.41 -11.36 -4.60
C GLY A 3 1.53 -10.36 -4.25
N PRO A 4 2.33 -9.89 -5.22
CA PRO A 4 3.35 -8.88 -4.96
C PRO A 4 2.82 -7.56 -4.41
N GLN A 5 1.67 -7.07 -4.91
CA GLN A 5 1.05 -5.86 -4.37
C GLN A 5 0.59 -6.08 -2.92
N GLN A 6 0.06 -7.24 -2.59
CA GLN A 6 -0.37 -7.57 -1.23
C GLN A 6 0.80 -7.54 -0.25
N SER A 7 1.90 -8.23 -0.58
CA SER A 7 3.09 -8.26 0.27
C SER A 7 3.67 -6.87 0.47
N TYR A 8 3.81 -6.10 -0.61
CA TYR A 8 4.38 -4.75 -0.54
C TYR A 8 3.47 -3.77 0.22
N LEU A 9 2.16 -3.78 -0.05
CA LEU A 9 1.19 -2.96 0.67
C LEU A 9 1.17 -3.30 2.16
N SER A 10 1.27 -4.57 2.54
CA SER A 10 1.34 -5.00 3.95
C SER A 10 2.56 -4.41 4.67
N THR A 11 3.74 -4.44 4.06
CA THR A 11 4.95 -3.80 4.62
C THR A 11 4.74 -2.29 4.76
N LEU A 12 4.21 -1.62 3.72
CA LEU A 12 3.98 -0.18 3.76
C LEU A 12 2.98 0.23 4.86
N ALA A 13 1.92 -0.55 5.01
CA ALA A 13 0.89 -0.33 6.00
C ALA A 13 1.42 -0.56 7.43
N GLN A 14 2.21 -1.61 7.63
CA GLN A 14 2.83 -1.92 8.92
C GLN A 14 3.73 -0.79 9.41
N GLU A 15 4.69 -0.29 8.60
CA GLU A 15 5.55 0.80 9.10
C GLU A 15 4.83 2.16 9.15
N ALA A 16 3.68 2.30 8.47
CA ALA A 16 2.81 3.47 8.62
C ALA A 16 1.83 3.35 9.80
N GLY A 17 1.73 2.18 10.44
CA GLY A 17 0.78 1.92 11.52
C GLY A 17 -0.69 2.02 11.08
N VAL A 18 -1.01 1.62 9.83
CA VAL A 18 -2.37 1.65 9.30
C VAL A 18 -2.83 0.25 8.90
N ASP A 19 -4.14 0.01 8.97
CA ASP A 19 -4.73 -1.24 8.51
C ASP A 19 -4.96 -1.23 6.99
N VAL A 20 -4.82 -2.40 6.37
CA VAL A 20 -5.15 -2.62 4.97
C VAL A 20 -6.56 -3.23 4.88
N PRO A 21 -7.51 -2.57 4.19
CA PRO A 21 -8.82 -3.15 3.96
C PRO A 21 -8.73 -4.51 3.24
N GLU A 22 -9.58 -5.45 3.62
CA GLU A 22 -9.70 -6.72 2.91
C GLU A 22 -10.33 -6.53 1.52
N GLY A 23 -10.07 -7.46 0.61
CA GLY A 23 -10.75 -7.51 -0.70
C GLY A 23 -10.35 -6.43 -1.70
N LEU A 24 -9.26 -5.70 -1.50
CA LEU A 24 -8.84 -4.66 -2.45
C LEU A 24 -8.58 -5.23 -3.86
N THR A 25 -9.10 -4.52 -4.85
CA THR A 25 -8.72 -4.73 -6.25
C THR A 25 -7.25 -4.35 -6.48
N LYS A 26 -6.69 -4.80 -7.61
CA LYS A 26 -5.32 -4.45 -8.01
C LYS A 26 -5.11 -2.93 -8.08
N ALA A 27 -6.11 -2.22 -8.63
CA ALA A 27 -6.06 -0.78 -8.82
C ALA A 27 -6.12 -0.03 -7.48
N GLN A 28 -6.99 -0.46 -6.56
CA GLN A 28 -7.08 0.14 -5.22
C GLN A 28 -5.80 -0.09 -4.42
N ALA A 29 -5.21 -1.29 -4.48
CA ALA A 29 -3.94 -1.57 -3.83
C ALA A 29 -2.81 -0.69 -4.38
N SER A 30 -2.76 -0.46 -5.70
CA SER A 30 -1.79 0.47 -6.31
C SER A 30 -1.94 1.88 -5.77
N LYS A 31 -3.17 2.41 -5.72
CA LYS A 31 -3.43 3.75 -5.22
C LYS A 31 -2.99 3.92 -3.75
N MET A 32 -3.29 2.93 -2.91
CA MET A 32 -2.91 2.95 -1.50
C MET A 32 -1.39 2.87 -1.31
N ILE A 33 -0.70 2.06 -2.13
CA ILE A 33 0.77 2.00 -2.18
C ILE A 33 1.34 3.39 -2.49
N ASP A 34 0.81 4.07 -3.51
CA ASP A 34 1.29 5.40 -3.91
C ASP A 34 1.09 6.43 -2.79
N GLU A 35 -0.08 6.41 -2.13
CA GLU A 35 -0.39 7.27 -0.98
C GLU A 35 0.56 7.03 0.21
N LEU A 36 0.85 5.76 0.53
CA LEU A 36 1.74 5.40 1.63
C LEU A 36 3.20 5.76 1.33
N GLN A 37 3.66 5.56 0.09
CA GLN A 37 5.01 5.98 -0.33
C GLN A 37 5.17 7.49 -0.31
N ALA A 38 4.16 8.24 -0.77
CA ALA A 38 4.18 9.70 -0.75
C ALA A 38 4.30 10.26 0.69
N LYS A 39 3.59 9.66 1.65
CA LYS A 39 3.66 10.05 3.08
C LYS A 39 5.06 9.84 3.69
N ARG A 40 5.85 8.91 3.17
CA ARG A 40 7.22 8.64 3.64
C ARG A 40 8.28 9.54 2.99
N GLY A 41 7.88 10.52 2.18
CA GLY A 41 8.80 11.51 1.61
C GLY A 41 9.52 11.05 0.33
N ARG A 42 9.07 9.99 -0.34
CA ARG A 42 9.50 9.67 -1.71
C ARG A 42 8.51 10.24 -2.72
N GLY A 43 8.47 11.57 -2.78
CA GLY A 43 7.83 12.32 -3.86
C GLY A 43 8.91 12.92 -4.76
N ARG A 44 9.36 12.14 -5.75
CA ARG A 44 10.51 12.34 -6.67
C ARG A 44 11.87 11.88 -6.16
#